data_AF-A0A8K2AW44-F1
#
_entry.id   AF-A0A8K2AW44-F1
#
_cell.length_a   1.000
_cell.length_b   1.000
_cell.length_c   1.000
_cell.angle_alpha   90.00
_cell.angle_beta   90.00
_cell.angle_gamma   90.00
#
_symmetry.space_group_name_H-M   'P 1'
#
loop_
_entity.id
_entity.type
_entity.pdbx_description
1 polymer ?
#
loop_
_entity_poly.entity_id
_entity_poly.type
_entity_poly.pdbx_seq_one_letter_code
_entity_poly.pdbx_strand_id
1 'polypeptide(L)'
;MIYHKNMLSSNVILYTNSIIPFLSSSLKEIIERHSLHSKSSPKDNQPSLLLQLDNSDDSARLSKQASELTLQLRKLRGEDIDNLDVEELQKIENTLESGLSRVLEKKEQKIVEQINDLQQKGMRLMEENTRLRNRISELHVDKTWEVGGANTGAENAVIEDGQSSECVSNISNLGGSQDLNESADQSLKIGLHVSSIWK
;
A
#
# COMPACT_ATOMS: atom_id res chain seq x y z
N MET A 1 -53.61 -16.75 33.08
CA MET A 1 -52.60 -16.47 32.02
C MET A 1 -53.08 -16.79 30.59
N ILE A 2 -53.91 -17.83 30.38
CA ILE A 2 -54.38 -18.23 29.03
C ILE A 2 -55.36 -17.20 28.41
N TYR A 3 -56.30 -16.66 29.19
CA TYR A 3 -57.27 -15.65 28.72
C TYR A 3 -56.62 -14.35 28.21
N HIS A 4 -55.55 -13.89 28.86
CA HIS A 4 -54.84 -12.68 28.44
C HIS A 4 -54.11 -12.85 27.11
N LYS A 5 -53.53 -14.04 26.86
CA LYS A 5 -52.89 -14.36 25.57
C LYS A 5 -53.91 -14.44 24.43
N ASN A 6 -55.09 -15.02 24.67
CA ASN A 6 -56.16 -15.06 23.67
C ASN A 6 -56.72 -13.67 23.37
N MET A 7 -56.88 -12.81 24.39
CA MET A 7 -57.33 -11.43 24.19
C MET A 7 -56.34 -10.60 23.37
N LEU A 8 -55.03 -10.72 23.66
CA LEU A 8 -53.98 -10.06 22.88
C LEU A 8 -53.94 -10.55 21.42
N SER A 9 -54.05 -11.86 21.21
CA SER A 9 -54.11 -12.43 19.86
C SER A 9 -55.34 -11.93 19.09
N SER A 10 -56.50 -11.88 19.73
CA SER A 10 -57.73 -11.42 19.11
C SER A 10 -57.66 -9.93 18.75
N ASN A 11 -57.07 -9.09 19.61
CA ASN A 11 -56.86 -7.66 19.33
C ASN A 11 -55.86 -7.43 18.19
N VAL A 12 -54.78 -8.21 18.10
CA VAL A 12 -53.83 -8.14 16.98
C VAL A 12 -54.51 -8.54 15.67
N ILE A 13 -55.32 -9.59 15.68
CA ILE A 13 -56.08 -10.04 14.51
C ILE A 13 -57.14 -8.99 14.10
N LEU A 14 -57.84 -8.37 15.05
CA LEU A 14 -58.79 -7.29 14.76
C LEU A 14 -58.10 -6.04 14.19
N TYR A 15 -56.96 -5.63 14.77
CA TYR A 15 -56.20 -4.47 14.33
C TYR A 15 -55.63 -4.68 12.92
N THR A 16 -55.06 -5.85 12.65
CA THR A 16 -54.53 -6.21 11.32
C THR A 16 -55.64 -6.28 10.27
N ASN A 17 -56.79 -6.89 10.58
CA ASN A 17 -57.93 -6.94 9.66
C ASN A 17 -58.56 -5.57 9.37
N SER A 18 -58.44 -4.60 10.27
CA SER A 18 -58.94 -3.24 10.06
C SER A 18 -57.97 -2.37 9.24
N ILE A 19 -56.67 -2.49 9.49
CA ILE A 19 -55.66 -1.58 8.93
C ILE A 19 -55.14 -2.04 7.57
N ILE A 20 -55.00 -3.34 7.32
CA ILE A 20 -54.55 -3.86 6.03
C ILE A 20 -55.45 -3.38 4.86
N PRO A 21 -56.79 -3.49 4.93
CA PRO A 21 -57.64 -3.00 3.85
C PRO A 21 -57.64 -1.46 3.74
N PHE A 22 -57.51 -0.74 4.86
CA PHE A 22 -57.39 0.73 4.86
C PHE A 22 -56.08 1.19 4.19
N LEU A 23 -54.94 0.59 4.55
CA LEU A 23 -53.66 0.85 3.91
C LEU A 23 -53.64 0.43 2.45
N SER A 24 -54.29 -0.69 2.11
CA SER A 24 -54.44 -1.12 0.71
C SER A 24 -55.30 -0.15 -0.10
N SER A 25 -56.37 0.38 0.48
CA SER A 25 -57.21 1.39 -0.17
C SER A 25 -56.45 2.69 -0.39
N SER A 26 -55.73 3.17 0.63
CA SER A 26 -54.91 4.37 0.53
C SER A 26 -53.77 4.21 -0.47
N LEU A 27 -53.06 3.07 -0.47
CA LEU A 27 -52.04 2.76 -1.48
C LEU A 27 -52.62 2.70 -2.89
N LYS A 28 -53.77 2.05 -3.07
CA LYS A 28 -54.46 2.00 -4.36
C LYS A 28 -54.84 3.39 -4.84
N GLU A 29 -55.36 4.24 -3.96
CA GLU A 29 -55.72 5.62 -4.27
C GLU A 29 -54.49 6.47 -4.62
N ILE A 30 -53.37 6.30 -3.89
CA ILE A 30 -52.09 6.96 -4.20
C ILE A 30 -51.55 6.51 -5.56
N ILE A 31 -51.59 5.20 -5.84
CA ILE A 31 -51.17 4.62 -7.13
C ILE A 31 -52.08 5.11 -8.25
N GLU A 32 -53.39 5.14 -8.04
CA GLU A 32 -54.39 5.59 -9.02
C GLU A 32 -54.22 7.07 -9.31
N ARG A 33 -54.06 7.92 -8.28
CA ARG A 33 -53.71 9.34 -8.43
C ARG A 33 -52.41 9.52 -9.22
N HIS A 34 -51.36 8.77 -8.92
CA HIS A 34 -50.10 8.84 -9.68
C HIS A 34 -50.30 8.38 -11.14
N SER A 35 -51.11 7.36 -11.38
CA SER A 35 -51.43 6.88 -12.74
C SER A 35 -52.29 7.88 -13.52
N LEU A 36 -53.21 8.57 -12.84
CA LEU A 36 -54.06 9.61 -13.41
C LEU A 36 -53.22 10.84 -13.72
N HIS A 37 -52.37 11.32 -12.82
CA HIS A 37 -51.44 12.42 -13.09
C HIS A 37 -50.45 12.08 -14.22
N SER A 38 -50.07 10.81 -14.38
CA SER A 38 -49.27 10.33 -15.52
C SER A 38 -50.05 10.26 -16.84
N LYS A 39 -51.39 10.18 -16.83
CA LYS A 39 -52.23 9.98 -18.03
C LYS A 39 -53.10 11.20 -18.38
N SER A 40 -53.36 12.10 -17.44
CA SER A 40 -54.30 13.22 -17.57
C SER A 40 -53.60 14.59 -17.65
N SER A 41 -52.27 14.65 -17.71
CA SER A 41 -51.58 15.89 -18.07
C SER A 41 -51.61 16.05 -19.60
N PRO A 42 -52.31 17.07 -20.14
CA PRO A 42 -52.18 17.40 -21.54
C PRO A 42 -50.83 18.09 -21.71
N LYS A 43 -49.83 17.37 -22.21
CA LYS A 43 -48.58 17.95 -22.76
C LYS A 43 -47.88 18.94 -21.82
N ASP A 44 -47.29 18.45 -20.75
CA ASP A 44 -46.01 18.99 -20.28
C ASP A 44 -45.01 17.85 -20.21
N ASN A 45 -44.69 17.32 -21.39
CA ASN A 45 -43.55 16.43 -21.63
C ASN A 45 -42.23 17.23 -21.63
N GLN A 46 -42.06 18.18 -20.72
CA GLN A 46 -40.77 18.81 -20.48
C GLN A 46 -40.51 19.00 -18.97
N PRO A 47 -40.15 17.89 -18.30
CA PRO A 47 -39.11 17.98 -17.28
C PRO A 47 -37.91 17.05 -17.60
N SER A 48 -37.75 16.59 -18.85
CA SER A 48 -36.72 15.60 -19.17
C SER A 48 -35.93 15.83 -20.45
N LEU A 49 -36.38 16.61 -21.44
CA LEU A 49 -35.53 16.85 -22.61
C LEU A 49 -34.31 17.70 -22.28
N LEU A 50 -34.48 18.80 -21.53
CA LEU A 50 -33.35 19.61 -21.10
C LEU A 50 -32.45 18.81 -20.15
N LEU A 51 -33.01 18.06 -19.21
CA LEU A 51 -32.25 17.26 -18.24
C LEU A 51 -31.59 16.02 -18.86
N GLN A 52 -32.21 15.36 -19.85
CA GLN A 52 -31.62 14.25 -20.62
C GLN A 52 -30.59 14.76 -21.63
N LEU A 53 -30.82 15.93 -22.23
CA LEU A 53 -29.85 16.59 -23.10
C LEU A 53 -28.63 17.03 -22.29
N ASP A 54 -28.83 17.63 -21.12
CA ASP A 54 -27.77 18.03 -20.18
C ASP A 54 -26.97 16.81 -19.70
N ASN A 55 -27.63 15.72 -19.31
CA ASN A 55 -26.95 14.45 -18.97
C ASN A 55 -26.28 13.78 -20.19
N SER A 56 -26.84 13.90 -21.38
CA SER A 56 -26.27 13.38 -22.63
C SER A 56 -25.02 14.16 -23.04
N ASP A 57 -25.07 15.48 -22.95
CA ASP A 57 -23.97 16.39 -23.25
C ASP A 57 -22.84 16.22 -22.24
N ASP A 58 -23.17 16.08 -20.96
CA ASP A 58 -22.22 15.74 -19.91
C ASP A 58 -21.59 14.36 -20.12
N SER A 59 -22.40 13.34 -20.45
CA SER A 59 -21.90 12.00 -20.75
C SER A 59 -20.98 12.01 -21.98
N ALA A 60 -21.34 12.73 -23.04
CA ALA A 60 -20.52 12.88 -24.23
C ALA A 60 -19.20 13.62 -23.92
N ARG A 61 -19.26 14.66 -23.10
CA ARG A 61 -18.07 15.41 -22.63
C ARG A 61 -17.14 14.53 -21.80
N LEU A 62 -17.67 13.79 -20.83
CA LEU A 62 -16.90 12.85 -20.01
C LEU A 62 -16.28 11.74 -20.84
N SER A 63 -17.04 11.17 -21.78
CA SER A 63 -16.53 10.16 -22.71
C SER A 63 -15.38 10.71 -23.56
N LYS A 64 -15.49 11.95 -24.06
CA LYS A 64 -14.43 12.62 -24.80
C LYS A 64 -13.18 12.80 -23.93
N GLN A 65 -13.35 13.28 -22.69
CA GLN A 65 -12.23 13.42 -21.74
C GLN A 65 -11.56 12.08 -21.45
N ALA A 66 -12.32 11.01 -21.26
CA ALA A 66 -11.77 9.67 -21.05
C ALA A 66 -10.97 9.19 -22.26
N SER A 67 -11.47 9.41 -23.48
CA SER A 67 -10.75 9.06 -24.71
C SER A 67 -9.45 9.86 -24.87
N GLU A 68 -9.47 11.15 -24.54
CA GLU A 68 -8.30 12.03 -24.58
C GLU A 68 -7.24 11.59 -23.56
N LEU A 69 -7.65 11.32 -22.31
CA LEU A 69 -6.75 10.81 -21.27
C LEU A 69 -6.16 9.45 -21.65
N THR A 70 -6.95 8.58 -22.28
CA THR A 70 -6.47 7.28 -22.77
C THR A 70 -5.42 7.45 -23.86
N LEU A 71 -5.64 8.37 -24.80
CA LEU A 71 -4.67 8.72 -25.84
C LEU A 71 -3.40 9.31 -25.22
N GLN A 72 -3.52 10.19 -24.24
CA GLN A 72 -2.36 10.76 -23.54
C GLN A 72 -1.55 9.69 -22.79
N LEU A 73 -2.22 8.76 -22.10
CA LEU A 73 -1.54 7.63 -21.45
C LEU A 73 -0.81 6.74 -22.44
N ARG A 74 -1.41 6.54 -23.61
CA ARG A 74 -0.80 5.80 -24.72
C ARG A 74 0.47 6.50 -25.22
N LYS A 75 0.39 7.82 -25.48
CA LYS A 75 1.55 8.65 -25.84
C LYS A 75 2.66 8.61 -24.78
N LEU A 76 2.31 8.69 -23.49
CA LEU A 76 3.27 8.55 -22.39
C LEU A 76 3.91 7.15 -22.30
N ARG A 77 3.30 6.13 -22.91
CA ARG A 77 3.89 4.79 -23.04
C ARG A 77 4.77 4.63 -24.30
N GLY A 78 4.88 5.67 -25.12
CA GLY A 78 5.59 5.64 -26.39
C GLY A 78 4.78 5.02 -27.54
N GLU A 79 3.47 4.87 -27.36
CA GLU A 79 2.54 4.42 -28.41
C GLU A 79 1.89 5.66 -29.10
N ASP A 80 1.51 5.56 -30.38
CA ASP A 80 0.91 6.65 -31.18
C ASP A 80 1.73 7.97 -31.21
N ILE A 81 3.07 7.86 -31.27
CA ILE A 81 4.00 9.01 -31.27
C ILE A 81 4.46 9.45 -32.67
N ASP A 82 4.20 8.64 -33.70
CA ASP A 82 4.77 8.82 -35.05
C ASP A 82 4.34 10.12 -35.76
N ASN A 83 3.23 10.73 -35.32
CA ASN A 83 2.66 11.94 -35.91
C ASN A 83 2.83 13.19 -35.04
N LEU A 84 3.63 13.11 -33.97
CA LEU A 84 3.86 14.26 -33.07
C LEU A 84 4.97 15.15 -33.62
N ASP A 85 4.87 16.44 -33.36
CA ASP A 85 5.98 17.34 -33.60
C ASP A 85 7.07 17.23 -32.51
N VAL A 86 8.21 17.88 -32.74
CA VAL A 86 9.36 17.83 -31.82
C VAL A 86 9.02 18.47 -30.46
N GLU A 87 8.18 19.50 -30.43
CA GLU A 87 7.81 20.22 -29.20
C GLU A 87 6.87 19.36 -28.33
N GLU A 88 5.90 18.70 -28.94
CA GLU A 88 5.01 17.73 -28.32
C GLU A 88 5.78 16.53 -27.76
N LEU A 89 6.76 16.02 -28.52
CA LEU A 89 7.62 14.92 -28.08
C LEU A 89 8.48 15.33 -26.87
N GLN A 90 9.07 16.53 -26.92
CA GLN A 90 9.84 17.09 -25.81
C GLN A 90 8.97 17.29 -24.56
N LYS A 91 7.70 17.67 -24.71
CA LYS A 91 6.76 17.78 -23.59
C LYS A 91 6.47 16.42 -22.94
N ILE A 92 6.34 15.37 -23.74
CA ILE A 92 6.19 14.00 -23.25
C ILE A 92 7.44 13.59 -22.46
N GLU A 93 8.62 13.80 -23.04
CA GLU A 93 9.91 13.47 -22.41
C GLU A 93 10.08 14.17 -21.05
N ASN A 94 9.88 15.49 -21.01
CA ASN A 94 9.95 16.27 -19.77
C ASN A 94 8.96 15.77 -18.70
N THR A 95 7.76 15.34 -19.11
CA THR A 95 6.75 14.81 -18.19
C THR A 95 7.19 13.47 -17.61
N LEU A 96 7.74 12.58 -18.44
CA LEU A 96 8.30 11.29 -18.02
C LEU A 96 9.51 11.48 -17.11
N GLU A 97 10.44 12.37 -17.46
CA GLU A 97 11.63 12.67 -16.68
C GLU A 97 11.27 13.22 -15.30
N SER A 98 10.33 14.16 -15.23
CA SER A 98 9.82 14.69 -13.96
C SER A 98 9.14 13.60 -13.12
N GLY A 99 8.31 12.76 -13.75
CA GLY A 99 7.65 11.64 -13.09
C GLY A 99 8.64 10.62 -12.53
N LEU A 100 9.67 10.28 -13.31
CA LEU A 100 10.74 9.37 -12.92
C LEU A 100 11.56 9.95 -11.76
N SER A 101 11.94 11.22 -11.84
CA SER A 101 12.68 11.92 -10.80
C SER A 101 11.94 11.85 -9.46
N ARG A 102 10.62 12.09 -9.45
CA ARG A 102 9.78 11.99 -8.24
C ARG A 102 9.73 10.57 -7.68
N VAL A 103 9.69 9.55 -8.54
CA VAL A 103 9.70 8.13 -8.10
C VAL A 103 11.04 7.77 -7.48
N LEU A 104 12.14 8.22 -8.09
CA LEU A 104 13.50 8.00 -7.59
C LEU A 104 13.71 8.69 -6.24
N GLU A 105 13.34 9.96 -6.12
CA GLU A 105 13.43 10.72 -4.87
C GLU A 105 12.66 10.02 -3.74
N LYS A 106 11.41 9.58 -4.02
CA LYS A 106 10.60 8.86 -3.02
C LYS A 106 11.23 7.52 -2.63
N LYS A 107 11.84 6.81 -3.59
CA LYS A 107 12.54 5.55 -3.32
C LYS A 107 13.78 5.79 -2.46
N GLU A 108 14.56 6.81 -2.79
CA GLU A 108 15.77 7.20 -2.05
C GLU A 108 15.42 7.59 -0.62
N GLN A 109 14.42 8.46 -0.43
CA GLN A 109 13.94 8.85 0.89
C GLN A 109 13.58 7.63 1.74
N LYS A 110 12.82 6.68 1.17
CA LYS A 110 12.44 5.45 1.88
C LYS A 110 13.65 4.59 2.26
N ILE A 111 14.65 4.51 1.41
CA ILE A 111 15.88 3.76 1.69
C ILE A 111 16.66 4.43 2.83
N VAL A 112 16.79 5.76 2.81
CA VAL A 112 17.45 6.53 3.88
C VAL A 112 16.74 6.34 5.22
N GLU A 113 15.41 6.40 5.23
CA GLU A 113 14.59 6.13 6.43
C GLU A 113 14.87 4.72 6.98
N GLN A 114 14.88 3.70 6.12
CA GLN A 114 15.17 2.33 6.53
C GLN A 114 16.59 2.15 7.09
N ILE A 115 17.58 2.81 6.48
CA ILE A 115 18.96 2.78 6.98
C ILE A 115 19.02 3.38 8.38
N ASN A 116 18.41 4.55 8.59
CA ASN A 116 18.39 5.22 9.89
C ASN A 116 17.69 4.36 10.97
N ASP A 117 16.56 3.77 10.65
CA ASP A 117 15.83 2.87 11.57
C ASP A 117 16.68 1.67 11.99
N LEU A 118 17.38 1.05 11.03
CA LEU A 118 18.28 -0.07 11.29
C LEU A 118 19.49 0.35 12.11
N GLN A 119 20.09 1.51 11.82
CA GLN A 119 21.20 2.05 12.60
C GLN A 119 20.81 2.30 14.05
N GLN A 120 19.65 2.93 14.29
CA GLN A 120 19.12 3.14 15.65
C GLN A 120 18.85 1.82 16.37
N LYS A 121 18.28 0.84 15.68
CA LYS A 121 18.06 -0.50 16.25
C LYS A 121 19.40 -1.17 16.60
N GLY A 122 20.41 -1.04 15.75
CA GLY A 122 21.76 -1.52 15.99
C GLY A 122 22.38 -0.89 17.24
N MET A 123 22.29 0.43 17.39
CA MET A 123 22.77 1.14 18.58
C MET A 123 22.09 0.64 19.86
N ARG A 124 20.75 0.57 19.88
CA ARG A 124 20.00 0.07 21.04
C ARG A 124 20.38 -1.37 21.42
N LEU A 125 20.58 -2.23 20.43
CA LEU A 125 21.01 -3.61 20.68
C LEU A 125 22.44 -3.67 21.23
N MET A 126 23.34 -2.83 20.72
CA MET A 126 24.72 -2.75 21.21
C MET A 126 24.77 -2.24 22.66
N GLU A 127 23.98 -1.23 23.00
CA GLU A 127 23.84 -0.72 24.37
C GLU A 127 23.32 -1.81 25.31
N GLU A 128 22.25 -2.51 24.91
CA GLU A 128 21.68 -3.60 25.70
C GLU A 128 22.64 -4.78 25.86
N ASN A 129 23.33 -5.16 24.79
CA ASN A 129 24.34 -6.23 24.83
C ASN A 129 25.48 -5.86 25.79
N THR A 130 25.93 -4.60 25.76
CA THR A 130 26.96 -4.09 26.67
C THR A 130 26.47 -4.12 28.12
N ARG A 131 25.24 -3.68 28.38
CA ARG A 131 24.62 -3.75 29.71
C ARG A 131 24.56 -5.17 30.25
N LEU A 132 24.13 -6.12 29.43
CA LEU A 132 24.05 -7.54 29.82
C LEU A 132 25.44 -8.14 30.07
N ARG A 133 26.43 -7.83 29.23
CA ARG A 133 27.83 -8.27 29.46
C ARG A 133 28.38 -7.73 30.78
N ASN A 134 28.15 -6.45 31.07
CA ASN A 134 28.56 -5.87 32.36
C ASN A 134 27.89 -6.58 33.53
N ARG A 135 26.58 -6.85 33.43
CA ARG A 135 25.85 -7.57 34.48
C ARG A 135 26.36 -9.00 34.69
N ILE A 136 26.72 -9.71 33.62
CA ILE A 136 27.33 -11.04 33.69
C ILE A 136 28.69 -10.97 34.37
N SER A 137 29.51 -9.96 34.04
CA SER A 137 30.81 -9.74 34.68
C SER A 137 30.65 -9.46 36.17
N GLU A 138 29.71 -8.60 36.58
CA GLU A 138 29.40 -8.35 37.99
C GLU A 138 29.03 -9.63 38.75
N LEU A 139 28.14 -10.45 38.18
CA LEU A 139 27.71 -11.71 38.81
C LEU A 139 28.85 -12.74 38.91
N HIS A 140 29.76 -12.81 37.94
CA HIS A 140 30.94 -13.67 38.02
C HIS A 140 31.93 -13.18 39.08
N VAL A 141 32.06 -11.86 39.26
CA VAL A 141 32.89 -11.27 40.31
C VAL A 141 32.29 -11.59 41.68
N ASP A 142 30.99 -11.40 41.90
CA ASP A 142 30.32 -11.73 43.17
C ASP A 142 30.45 -13.23 43.53
N LYS A 143 30.33 -14.12 42.54
CA LYS A 143 30.49 -15.57 42.76
C LYS A 143 31.93 -15.99 43.07
N THR A 144 32.91 -15.17 42.68
CA THR A 144 34.34 -15.36 43.01
C THR A 144 34.65 -14.88 44.44
N TRP A 145 33.89 -13.93 44.98
CA TRP A 145 34.05 -13.44 46.36
C TRP A 145 33.34 -14.29 47.42
N GLU A 146 32.37 -15.15 47.03
CA GLU A 146 31.70 -16.08 47.96
C GLU A 146 32.38 -17.47 48.08
N VAL A 147 33.32 -17.81 47.19
CA VAL A 147 34.09 -19.07 47.27
C VAL A 147 35.57 -18.76 47.33
N GLY A 148 36.10 -18.48 48.53
CA GLY A 148 37.55 -18.46 48.68
C GLY A 148 38.15 -17.72 49.87
N GLY A 149 37.62 -17.92 51.08
CA GLY A 149 38.52 -18.01 52.22
C GLY A 149 39.40 -19.25 52.05
N ALA A 150 40.67 -19.03 51.66
CA ALA A 150 41.78 -20.00 51.60
C ALA A 150 41.57 -21.29 50.78
N ASN A 151 42.26 -21.43 49.64
CA ASN A 151 43.46 -22.29 49.52
C ASN A 151 44.02 -22.30 48.08
N THR A 152 45.34 -22.47 48.03
CA THR A 152 46.23 -22.73 46.90
C THR A 152 45.78 -23.83 45.92
N GLY A 153 46.16 -23.70 44.63
CA GLY A 153 46.13 -24.80 43.67
C GLY A 153 45.98 -24.34 42.22
N ALA A 154 47.10 -24.34 41.50
CA ALA A 154 47.13 -24.13 40.05
C ALA A 154 46.42 -25.28 39.31
N GLU A 155 45.56 -24.96 38.36
CA GLU A 155 45.50 -25.66 37.08
C GLU A 155 44.62 -24.93 36.05
N ASN A 156 45.19 -24.83 34.85
CA ASN A 156 44.63 -24.25 33.66
C ASN A 156 43.26 -24.82 33.30
N ALA A 157 42.28 -23.96 33.08
CA ALA A 157 41.20 -24.23 32.13
C ALA A 157 41.28 -23.15 31.05
N VAL A 158 42.06 -23.49 30.02
CA VAL A 158 42.02 -22.92 28.68
C VAL A 158 40.56 -22.66 28.28
N ILE A 159 40.17 -21.40 28.12
CA ILE A 159 39.07 -21.06 27.22
C ILE A 159 39.73 -20.79 25.87
N GLU A 160 39.93 -21.89 25.15
CA GLU A 160 40.25 -21.89 23.74
C GLU A 160 39.02 -21.40 22.98
N ASP A 161 39.34 -20.45 22.11
CA ASP A 161 38.75 -20.18 20.83
C ASP A 161 37.32 -19.62 20.72
N GLY A 162 37.34 -18.44 20.13
CA GLY A 162 36.21 -17.65 19.68
C GLY A 162 36.78 -16.42 19.01
N GLN A 163 37.79 -16.60 18.15
CA GLN A 163 38.31 -15.59 17.25
C GLN A 163 37.14 -15.03 16.42
N SER A 164 36.50 -13.97 16.89
CA SER A 164 35.62 -13.15 16.07
C SER A 164 36.50 -12.19 15.28
N SER A 165 36.87 -12.64 14.10
CA SER A 165 37.81 -12.02 13.19
C SER A 165 37.48 -10.56 12.87
N GLU A 166 38.44 -9.69 13.14
CA GLU A 166 38.99 -8.68 12.23
C GLU A 166 38.13 -8.33 11.00
N CYS A 167 37.60 -7.11 11.02
CA CYS A 167 36.88 -6.48 9.92
C CYS A 167 37.80 -6.34 8.70
N VAL A 168 37.67 -7.20 7.69
CA VAL A 168 38.39 -7.04 6.42
C VAL A 168 37.50 -6.31 5.42
N SER A 169 37.58 -4.98 5.42
CA SER A 169 37.14 -4.14 4.30
C SER A 169 38.25 -4.10 3.25
N ASN A 170 38.40 -5.15 2.45
CA ASN A 170 39.22 -5.07 1.25
C ASN A 170 38.76 -6.09 0.19
N ILE A 171 38.10 -5.61 -0.86
CA ILE A 171 37.91 -6.40 -2.09
C ILE A 171 38.64 -5.66 -3.20
N SER A 172 39.90 -6.03 -3.39
CA SER A 172 40.66 -5.77 -4.61
C SER A 172 40.90 -7.10 -5.32
N ASN A 173 40.10 -7.32 -6.37
CA ASN A 173 40.40 -8.00 -7.64
C ASN A 173 41.45 -9.14 -7.70
N LEU A 174 40.99 -10.37 -7.93
CA LEU A 174 41.58 -11.42 -8.79
C LEU A 174 40.52 -12.55 -8.85
N GLY A 175 40.01 -13.04 -9.98
CA GLY A 175 40.72 -13.56 -11.14
C GLY A 175 40.49 -15.08 -11.23
N GLY A 176 39.40 -15.49 -11.89
CA GLY A 176 39.20 -16.76 -12.62
C GLY A 176 39.29 -18.11 -11.89
N SER A 177 38.18 -18.84 -11.82
CA SER A 177 38.02 -20.17 -12.45
C SER A 177 36.60 -20.73 -12.31
N GLN A 178 36.31 -21.64 -13.21
CA GLN A 178 35.03 -22.02 -13.79
C GLN A 178 34.31 -23.19 -13.07
N ASP A 179 33.02 -23.34 -13.42
CA ASP A 179 32.16 -24.53 -13.35
C ASP A 179 31.60 -24.89 -11.94
N LEU A 180 30.30 -25.04 -11.66
CA LEU A 180 29.14 -25.49 -12.43
C LEU A 180 27.80 -24.89 -11.88
N ASN A 181 26.96 -24.48 -12.83
CA ASN A 181 25.52 -24.73 -12.96
C ASN A 181 24.50 -24.44 -11.82
N GLU A 182 23.56 -23.54 -12.19
CA GLU A 182 22.11 -23.59 -11.92
C GLU A 182 21.57 -23.08 -10.57
N SER A 183 21.20 -21.79 -10.53
CA SER A 183 19.79 -21.38 -10.45
C SER A 183 19.65 -19.91 -10.02
N ALA A 184 19.05 -19.12 -10.92
CA ALA A 184 18.25 -17.92 -10.70
C ALA A 184 18.89 -16.64 -10.09
N ASP A 185 19.04 -15.66 -10.98
CA ASP A 185 18.68 -14.24 -10.79
C ASP A 185 19.12 -13.51 -9.51
N GLN A 186 20.39 -13.09 -9.49
CA GLN A 186 20.77 -11.83 -8.85
C GLN A 186 21.80 -11.10 -9.72
N SER A 187 21.32 -10.28 -10.65
CA SER A 187 22.17 -9.30 -11.33
C SER A 187 21.55 -7.91 -11.22
N LEU A 188 21.98 -7.18 -10.19
CA LEU A 188 21.94 -5.72 -10.14
C LEU A 188 23.14 -5.20 -10.95
N LYS A 189 22.92 -4.87 -12.23
CA LYS A 189 23.93 -4.22 -13.06
C LYS A 189 23.71 -2.70 -13.05
N ILE A 190 24.12 -2.04 -11.96
CA ILE A 190 24.29 -0.58 -11.94
C ILE A 190 25.75 -0.30 -12.31
N GLY A 191 25.96 0.19 -13.53
CA GLY A 191 27.28 0.54 -14.02
C GLY A 191 27.26 0.84 -15.51
N LEU A 192 26.73 2.00 -15.89
CA LEU A 192 27.16 2.63 -17.14
C LEU A 192 28.49 3.31 -16.86
N HIS A 193 29.55 2.71 -17.39
CA HIS A 193 30.87 3.30 -17.47
C HIS A 193 30.80 4.44 -18.49
N VAL A 194 30.65 5.68 -18.01
CA VAL A 194 30.81 6.86 -18.86
C VAL A 194 32.30 6.94 -19.22
N SER A 195 32.65 6.46 -20.40
CA SER A 195 33.90 6.85 -21.03
C SER A 195 33.76 6.87 -22.55
N SER A 196 34.28 7.95 -23.11
CA SER A 196 34.65 8.14 -24.51
C SER A 196 33.51 8.47 -25.47
N ILE A 197 33.26 9.76 -25.67
CA ILE A 197 33.18 10.45 -26.96
C ILE A 197 33.10 11.94 -26.63
N TRP A 198 34.22 12.67 -26.80
CA TRP A 198 34.32 14.09 -27.18
C TRP A 198 35.82 14.44 -27.20
N LYS A 199 36.46 14.17 -28.34
CA LYS A 199 37.62 14.91 -28.84
C LYS A 199 37.54 14.93 -30.35
#